data_AF-K3Z9X1-F1
#
_entry.id   AF-K3Z9X1-F1
#
_cell.length_a   1.000
_cell.length_b   1.000
_cell.length_c   1.000
_cell.angle_alpha   90.00
_cell.angle_beta   90.00
_cell.angle_gamma   90.00
#
_symmetry.space_group_name_H-M   'P 1'
#
loop_
_entity.id
_entity.type
_entity.pdbx_description
1 polymer ?
#
loop_
_entity_poly.entity_id
_entity_poly.type
_entity_poly.pdbx_seq_one_letter_code
_entity_poly.pdbx_strand_id
1 'polypeptide(L)'
;MGGSRRKLKRSRAKVQVGLPRKKPREFKPAFELPEALAAAAAAEGGAGWDAEGSVVKNYAAFGVVANPNLLGAHARGTPRLVQSAPLQAPDIAAARAPIPEFEPIDTGSDLENDDLKSALGKKRKDGKSAPLQPLTKIQRVCIGRLIEKYGDDFKAMFMDTKLNAMQHSVGTLKKLCERYHADGKTFVYPL
;
A
#
# COMPACT_ATOMS: atom_id res chain seq x y z
N MET A 1 20.19 -17.74 26.42
CA MET A 1 20.13 -17.09 27.75
C MET A 1 18.78 -16.41 27.93
N GLY A 2 17.81 -17.10 28.52
CA GLY A 2 16.48 -16.55 28.81
C GLY A 2 16.48 -15.84 30.17
N GLY A 3 16.55 -14.51 30.18
CA GLY A 3 16.50 -13.72 31.41
C GLY A 3 15.14 -13.78 32.12
N SER A 4 15.14 -13.61 33.45
CA SER A 4 13.93 -13.61 34.29
C SER A 4 12.85 -12.64 33.78
N ARG A 5 11.61 -13.14 33.65
CA ARG A 5 10.43 -12.34 33.23
C ARG A 5 10.21 -11.11 34.11
N ARG A 6 10.63 -11.14 35.38
CA ARG A 6 10.54 -9.97 36.28
C ARG A 6 11.48 -8.85 35.85
N LYS A 7 12.70 -9.18 35.40
CA LYS A 7 13.68 -8.20 34.91
C LYS A 7 13.20 -7.55 33.61
N LEU A 8 12.64 -8.34 32.69
CA LEU A 8 12.05 -7.85 31.44
C LEU A 8 10.87 -6.89 31.69
N LYS A 9 9.99 -7.20 32.65
CA LYS A 9 8.86 -6.32 33.00
C LYS A 9 9.30 -4.99 33.64
N ARG A 10 10.46 -4.96 34.31
CA ARG A 10 11.03 -3.74 34.91
C ARG A 10 11.75 -2.87 33.89
N SER A 11 12.47 -3.47 32.94
CA SER A 11 13.21 -2.73 31.91
C SER A 11 12.35 -2.30 30.72
N ARG A 12 11.16 -2.90 30.55
CA ARG A 12 10.25 -2.53 29.47
C ARG A 12 9.64 -1.16 29.74
N ALA A 13 9.82 -0.23 28.79
CA ALA A 13 9.17 1.07 28.80
C ALA A 13 7.65 0.88 28.98
N LYS A 14 7.09 1.51 30.02
CA LYS A 14 5.65 1.52 30.25
C LYS A 14 5.03 2.55 29.31
N VAL A 15 4.27 2.08 28.33
CA VAL A 15 3.44 2.95 27.49
C VAL A 15 2.39 3.57 28.40
N GLN A 16 2.51 4.87 28.65
CA GLN A 16 1.52 5.65 29.39
C GLN A 16 0.29 5.81 28.51
N VAL A 17 -0.75 5.00 28.76
CA VAL A 17 -2.05 5.13 28.08
C VAL A 17 -2.87 6.16 28.86
N GLY A 18 -2.57 7.44 28.64
CA GLY A 18 -3.35 8.56 29.18
C GLY A 18 -4.06 9.30 28.06
N LEU A 19 -5.26 9.81 28.31
CA LEU A 19 -5.91 10.74 27.38
C LEU A 19 -5.00 11.99 27.22
N PRO A 20 -4.81 12.51 26.00
CA PRO A 20 -4.03 13.71 25.78
C PRO A 20 -4.61 14.89 26.58
N ARG A 21 -3.73 15.62 27.27
CA ARG A 21 -4.13 16.78 28.08
C ARG A 21 -4.77 17.83 27.18
N LYS A 22 -6.03 18.20 27.47
CA LYS A 22 -6.72 19.29 26.79
C LYS A 22 -6.02 20.61 27.13
N LYS A 23 -5.64 21.38 26.12
CA LYS A 23 -5.08 22.73 26.29
C LYS A 23 -6.20 23.75 26.05
N PRO A 24 -6.79 24.36 27.10
CA PRO A 24 -8.00 25.16 26.97
C PRO A 24 -7.80 26.49 26.22
N ARG A 25 -6.55 26.94 26.03
CA ARG A 25 -6.20 28.20 25.35
C ARG A 25 -5.79 28.02 23.88
N GLU A 26 -5.65 26.78 23.42
CA GLU A 26 -5.32 26.50 22.02
C GLU A 26 -6.62 26.11 21.29
N PHE A 27 -7.18 27.04 20.52
CA PHE A 27 -8.27 26.71 19.61
C PHE A 27 -7.69 25.95 18.42
N LYS A 28 -7.92 24.64 18.38
CA LYS A 28 -7.65 23.82 17.21
C LYS A 28 -8.97 23.69 16.46
N PRO A 29 -9.13 24.36 15.30
CA PRO A 29 -10.36 24.25 14.55
C PRO A 29 -10.59 22.78 14.20
N ALA A 30 -11.86 22.36 14.22
CA ALA A 30 -12.24 21.00 13.84
C ALA A 30 -12.04 20.74 12.34
N PHE A 31 -11.73 21.79 11.57
CA PHE A 31 -11.41 21.72 10.16
C PHE A 31 -10.17 22.53 9.83
N GLU A 32 -9.39 22.08 8.85
CA GLU A 32 -8.28 22.84 8.28
C GLU A 32 -8.75 23.45 6.96
N LEU A 33 -8.69 24.79 6.88
CA LEU A 33 -8.99 25.52 5.65
C LEU A 33 -7.78 25.46 4.71
N PRO A 34 -7.99 25.20 3.42
CA PRO A 34 -6.91 25.30 2.45
C PRO A 34 -6.34 26.71 2.39
N GLU A 35 -5.03 26.81 2.17
CA GLU A 35 -4.29 28.08 2.18
C GLU A 35 -4.86 29.11 1.21
N ALA A 36 -5.26 28.69 0.01
CA ALA A 36 -5.88 29.56 -0.99
C ALA A 36 -7.22 30.15 -0.51
N LEU A 37 -8.05 29.36 0.19
CA LEU A 37 -9.30 29.83 0.78
C LEU A 37 -9.06 30.73 1.98
N ALA A 38 -8.07 30.39 2.82
CA ALA A 38 -7.71 31.19 3.97
C ALA A 38 -7.16 32.56 3.54
N ALA A 39 -6.34 32.60 2.49
CA ALA A 39 -5.82 33.83 1.90
C ALA A 39 -6.92 34.69 1.30
N ALA A 40 -7.87 34.09 0.56
CA ALA A 40 -9.01 34.81 0.01
C ALA A 40 -9.93 35.38 1.09
N ALA A 41 -10.13 34.66 2.20
CA ALA A 41 -10.91 35.13 3.35
C ALA A 41 -10.21 36.25 4.13
N ALA A 42 -8.87 36.28 4.13
CA ALA A 42 -8.08 37.31 4.78
C ALA A 42 -7.92 38.60 3.94
N ALA A 43 -8.14 38.53 2.62
CA ALA A 43 -8.06 39.68 1.73
C ALA A 43 -9.31 40.58 1.88
N GLU A 44 -9.10 41.88 2.10
CA GLU A 44 -10.19 42.86 2.09
C GLU A 44 -10.87 42.87 0.71
N GLY A 45 -12.15 42.55 0.66
CA GLY A 45 -12.94 42.45 -0.58
C GLY A 45 -13.07 41.05 -1.18
N GLY A 46 -12.54 40.00 -0.53
CA GLY A 46 -12.74 38.62 -0.97
C GLY A 46 -12.10 38.35 -2.33
N ALA A 47 -10.80 38.63 -2.47
CA ALA A 47 -10.08 38.48 -3.74
C ALA A 47 -10.29 37.08 -4.35
N GLY A 48 -10.90 37.02 -5.54
CA GLY A 48 -11.21 35.77 -6.25
C GLY A 48 -12.59 35.17 -5.94
N TRP A 49 -13.36 35.75 -5.02
CA TRP A 49 -14.75 35.36 -4.76
C TRP A 49 -15.71 36.15 -5.65
N ASP A 50 -16.42 35.47 -6.55
CA ASP A 50 -17.45 36.10 -7.38
C ASP A 50 -18.75 36.26 -6.57
N ALA A 51 -19.15 37.50 -6.31
CA ALA A 51 -20.35 37.82 -5.53
C ALA A 51 -21.66 37.51 -6.28
N GLU A 52 -21.62 37.56 -7.62
CA GLU A 52 -22.77 37.24 -8.49
C GLU A 52 -22.79 35.76 -8.87
N GLY A 53 -21.64 35.09 -8.75
CA GLY A 53 -21.44 33.68 -9.04
C GLY A 53 -22.10 32.73 -8.04
N SER A 54 -22.35 31.49 -8.49
CA SER A 54 -22.82 30.43 -7.60
C SER A 54 -21.72 29.98 -6.64
N VAL A 55 -22.08 29.74 -5.38
CA VAL A 55 -21.19 29.23 -4.32
C VAL A 55 -20.33 28.03 -4.77
N VAL A 56 -20.92 27.10 -5.52
CA VAL A 56 -20.22 25.90 -6.03
C VAL A 56 -19.08 26.25 -6.97
N LYS A 57 -19.26 27.24 -7.86
CA LYS A 57 -18.23 27.71 -8.80
C LYS A 57 -17.08 28.40 -8.06
N ASN A 58 -17.38 29.16 -7.02
CA ASN A 58 -16.36 29.81 -6.20
C ASN A 58 -15.50 28.77 -5.48
N TYR A 59 -16.12 27.83 -4.76
CA TYR A 59 -15.37 26.75 -4.10
C TYR A 59 -14.57 25.89 -5.07
N ALA A 60 -15.10 25.62 -6.27
CA ALA A 60 -14.36 24.95 -7.33
C ALA A 60 -13.13 25.76 -7.79
N ALA A 61 -13.25 27.08 -7.97
CA ALA A 61 -12.12 27.93 -8.33
C ALA A 61 -10.97 27.85 -7.29
N PHE A 62 -11.30 27.64 -6.02
CA PHE A 62 -10.31 27.44 -4.94
C PHE A 62 -9.81 26.00 -4.81
N GLY A 63 -10.11 25.12 -5.76
CA GLY A 63 -9.62 23.74 -5.74
C GLY A 63 -10.47 22.77 -4.92
N VAL A 64 -11.48 23.25 -4.19
CA VAL A 64 -12.28 22.40 -3.28
C VAL A 64 -13.19 21.47 -4.08
N VAL A 65 -13.23 20.21 -3.67
CA VAL A 65 -14.10 19.20 -4.28
C VAL A 65 -15.56 19.64 -4.16
N ALA A 66 -16.22 19.83 -5.30
CA ALA A 66 -17.62 20.26 -5.36
C ALA A 66 -18.61 19.17 -4.92
N ASN A 67 -18.27 17.88 -5.14
CA ASN A 67 -19.11 16.75 -4.77
C ASN A 67 -18.38 15.82 -3.76
N PRO A 68 -18.68 15.91 -2.46
CA PRO A 68 -18.05 15.08 -1.45
C PRO A 68 -18.41 13.60 -1.55
N ASN A 69 -19.45 13.22 -2.32
CA ASN A 69 -19.81 11.83 -2.53
C ASN A 69 -18.87 11.09 -3.49
N LEU A 70 -18.06 11.82 -4.27
CA LEU A 70 -16.99 11.22 -5.08
C LEU A 70 -15.85 10.69 -4.20
N LEU A 71 -15.79 11.15 -2.95
CA LEU A 71 -14.84 10.67 -1.97
C LEU A 71 -15.47 9.54 -1.14
N GLY A 72 -14.64 8.54 -0.80
CA GLY A 72 -15.06 7.39 0.00
C GLY A 72 -15.58 7.75 1.40
N ALA A 73 -16.08 6.73 2.11
CA ALA A 73 -16.63 6.91 3.45
C ALA A 73 -15.63 7.46 4.47
N HIS A 74 -14.33 7.22 4.26
CA HIS A 74 -13.29 7.66 5.20
C HIS A 74 -12.94 9.14 5.03
N ALA A 75 -13.10 9.69 3.83
CA ALA A 75 -12.96 11.13 3.57
C ALA A 75 -14.11 11.98 4.15
N ARG A 76 -15.31 11.43 4.36
CA ARG A 76 -16.44 12.17 4.96
C ARG A 76 -16.20 12.62 6.40
N GLY A 77 -15.22 12.01 7.08
CA GLY A 77 -14.84 12.34 8.46
C GLY A 77 -13.48 13.05 8.57
N THR A 78 -12.81 13.38 7.46
CA THR A 78 -11.52 14.08 7.56
C THR A 78 -11.76 15.56 7.87
N PRO A 79 -11.03 16.14 8.85
CA PRO A 79 -11.14 17.56 9.17
C PRO A 79 -10.64 18.47 8.03
N ARG A 80 -9.96 17.92 7.02
CA ARG A 80 -9.37 18.68 5.91
C ARG A 80 -10.34 18.76 4.75
N LEU A 81 -10.55 19.96 4.21
CA LEU A 81 -11.17 20.10 2.91
C LEU A 81 -10.23 19.52 1.84
N VAL A 82 -10.73 18.58 1.06
CA VAL A 82 -9.96 17.98 -0.04
C VAL A 82 -9.89 18.97 -1.19
N GLN A 83 -8.67 19.28 -1.62
CA GLN A 83 -8.41 20.02 -2.83
C GLN A 83 -7.97 19.07 -3.95
N SER A 84 -8.75 19.02 -5.02
CA SER A 84 -8.38 18.27 -6.22
C SER A 84 -9.15 18.80 -7.41
N ALA A 85 -8.42 19.42 -8.34
CA ALA A 85 -8.94 19.86 -9.64
C ALA A 85 -9.71 18.76 -10.42
N PRO A 86 -9.22 17.50 -10.51
CA PRO A 86 -9.93 16.46 -11.27
C PRO A 86 -11.27 15.99 -10.67
N LEU A 87 -11.59 16.32 -9.40
CA LEU A 87 -12.85 15.91 -8.76
C LEU A 87 -13.90 17.05 -8.69
N GLN A 88 -13.68 18.16 -9.39
CA GLN A 88 -14.58 19.33 -9.35
C GLN A 88 -15.87 19.15 -10.14
N ALA A 89 -15.83 18.39 -11.23
CA ALA A 89 -16.99 18.00 -12.00
C ALA A 89 -16.72 16.63 -12.64
N PRO A 90 -17.74 15.79 -12.84
CA PRO A 90 -17.58 14.65 -13.73
C PRO A 90 -17.30 15.24 -15.12
N ASP A 91 -16.07 15.09 -15.61
CA ASP A 91 -15.77 15.37 -17.00
C ASP A 91 -16.43 14.25 -17.83
N ILE A 92 -17.69 14.48 -18.20
CA ILE A 92 -18.51 13.54 -19.00
C ILE A 92 -17.81 13.26 -20.34
N ALA A 93 -17.04 14.22 -20.86
CA ALA A 93 -16.28 14.05 -22.08
C ALA A 93 -15.07 13.11 -21.87
N ALA A 94 -14.32 13.28 -20.76
CA ALA A 94 -13.26 12.35 -20.40
C ALA A 94 -13.78 10.94 -20.07
N ALA A 95 -14.94 10.82 -19.41
CA ALA A 95 -15.55 9.52 -19.11
C ALA A 95 -16.01 8.76 -20.37
N ARG A 96 -16.31 9.49 -21.45
CA ARG A 96 -16.72 8.91 -22.75
C ARG A 96 -15.54 8.71 -23.70
N ALA A 97 -14.38 9.30 -23.40
CA ALA A 97 -13.18 9.12 -24.19
C ALA A 97 -12.67 7.67 -24.05
N PRO A 98 -12.22 7.05 -25.15
CA PRO A 98 -11.57 5.75 -25.08
C PRO A 98 -10.33 5.87 -24.21
N ILE A 99 -10.27 5.08 -23.14
CA ILE A 99 -9.14 5.06 -22.21
C ILE A 99 -7.91 4.58 -23.00
N PRO A 100 -6.86 5.41 -23.16
CA PRO A 100 -5.68 5.01 -23.90
C PRO A 100 -4.97 3.89 -23.15
N GLU A 101 -4.95 2.69 -23.75
CA GLU A 101 -4.40 1.47 -23.15
C GLU A 101 -2.89 1.53 -22.83
N PHE A 102 -2.18 2.53 -23.37
CA PHE A 102 -0.72 2.64 -23.32
C PHE A 102 -0.19 3.88 -22.57
N GLU A 103 -1.05 4.67 -21.92
CA GLU A 103 -0.56 5.75 -21.07
C GLU A 103 0.05 5.22 -19.77
N PRO A 104 1.15 5.83 -19.28
CA PRO A 104 1.77 5.42 -18.03
C PRO A 104 0.78 5.60 -16.89
N ILE A 105 0.35 4.48 -16.30
CA ILE A 105 -0.61 4.45 -15.19
C ILE A 105 0.00 5.22 -14.01
N ASP A 106 -0.54 6.40 -13.71
CA ASP A 106 -0.22 7.11 -12.46
C ASP A 106 -0.67 6.25 -11.29
N THR A 107 0.28 5.56 -10.68
CA THR A 107 0.01 4.63 -9.60
C THR A 107 -0.07 5.34 -8.24
N GLY A 108 -0.13 6.68 -8.24
CA GLY A 108 -0.25 7.51 -7.05
C GLY A 108 0.97 7.48 -6.13
N SER A 109 1.13 8.53 -5.33
CA SER A 109 2.13 8.57 -4.27
C SER A 109 1.66 7.79 -3.03
N ASP A 110 2.59 7.26 -2.23
CA ASP A 110 2.25 6.55 -0.98
C ASP A 110 1.69 7.52 0.09
N LEU A 111 1.91 8.82 -0.10
CA LEU A 111 1.41 9.88 0.79
C LEU A 111 -0.05 10.25 0.52
N GLU A 112 -0.59 9.92 -0.67
CA GLU A 112 -1.99 10.15 -1.01
C GLU A 112 -2.91 9.15 -0.30
N ASN A 113 -4.02 9.66 0.25
CA ASN A 113 -5.06 8.82 0.85
C ASN A 113 -5.67 7.86 -0.18
N ASP A 114 -5.97 6.63 0.24
CA ASP A 114 -6.55 5.59 -0.62
C ASP A 114 -7.90 5.98 -1.24
N ASP A 115 -8.72 6.75 -0.53
CA ASP A 115 -9.99 7.29 -1.04
C ASP A 115 -9.78 8.26 -2.21
N LEU A 116 -8.67 9.00 -2.23
CA LEU A 116 -8.32 9.88 -3.35
C LEU A 116 -7.82 9.08 -4.53
N LYS A 117 -7.01 8.04 -4.28
CA LYS A 117 -6.53 7.13 -5.33
C LYS A 117 -7.71 6.43 -6.02
N SER A 118 -8.69 5.96 -5.27
CA SER A 118 -9.88 5.30 -5.83
C SER A 118 -10.76 6.27 -6.62
N ALA A 119 -11.03 7.46 -6.08
CA ALA A 119 -11.82 8.50 -6.76
C ALA A 119 -11.19 8.93 -8.10
N LEU A 120 -9.86 8.97 -8.16
CA LEU A 120 -9.10 9.32 -9.37
C LEU A 120 -8.82 8.13 -10.30
N GLY A 121 -9.30 6.93 -9.97
CA GLY A 121 -9.06 5.72 -10.76
C GLY A 121 -7.60 5.25 -10.78
N LYS A 122 -6.76 5.74 -9.86
CA LYS A 122 -5.36 5.33 -9.74
C LYS A 122 -5.29 3.89 -9.24
N LYS A 123 -4.48 3.06 -9.90
CA LYS A 123 -4.25 1.67 -9.45
C LYS A 123 -3.45 1.68 -8.16
N ARG A 124 -3.75 0.74 -7.26
CA ARG A 124 -2.94 0.51 -6.07
C ARG A 124 -1.56 0.00 -6.51
N LYS A 125 -0.49 0.57 -5.95
CA LYS A 125 0.82 -0.09 -5.97
C LYS A 125 0.75 -1.25 -5.00
N ASP A 126 0.47 -2.44 -5.50
CA ASP A 126 0.94 -3.63 -4.78
C ASP A 126 2.46 -3.47 -4.71
N GLY A 127 3.00 -3.39 -3.50
CA GLY A 127 4.43 -3.19 -3.29
C GLY A 127 5.26 -4.23 -4.06
N LYS A 128 6.54 -3.96 -4.30
CA LYS A 128 7.46 -4.93 -4.91
C LYS A 128 7.25 -6.29 -4.22
N SER A 129 6.85 -7.31 -4.98
CA SER A 129 6.62 -8.66 -4.44
C SER A 129 7.84 -9.05 -3.62
N ALA A 130 7.59 -9.61 -2.43
CA ALA A 130 8.67 -10.10 -1.58
C ALA A 130 9.57 -11.03 -2.41
N PRO A 131 10.91 -10.93 -2.27
CA PRO A 131 11.81 -11.86 -2.94
C PRO A 131 11.45 -13.30 -2.53
N LEU A 132 11.70 -14.25 -3.44
CA LEU A 132 11.44 -15.66 -3.15
C LEU A 132 12.17 -16.05 -1.86
N GLN A 133 11.44 -16.67 -0.93
CA GLN A 133 12.05 -17.11 0.32
C GLN A 133 13.09 -18.19 0.03
N PRO A 134 14.30 -18.08 0.61
CA PRO A 134 15.35 -19.05 0.40
C PRO A 134 14.94 -20.42 0.96
N LEU A 135 15.41 -21.50 0.34
CA LEU A 135 15.14 -22.86 0.83
C LEU A 135 15.80 -23.09 2.19
N THR A 136 15.11 -23.83 3.06
CA THR A 136 15.67 -24.32 4.32
C THR A 136 16.83 -25.30 4.05
N LYS A 137 17.75 -25.46 5.01
CA LYS A 137 18.93 -26.33 4.86
C LYS A 137 18.57 -27.77 4.49
N ILE A 138 17.57 -28.35 5.17
CA ILE A 138 17.11 -29.72 4.93
C ILE A 138 16.49 -29.84 3.53
N GLN A 139 15.65 -28.87 3.13
CA GLN A 139 15.06 -28.85 1.79
C GLN A 139 16.13 -28.82 0.69
N ARG A 140 17.20 -28.04 0.86
CA ARG A 140 18.31 -28.00 -0.12
C ARG A 140 18.97 -29.37 -0.30
N VAL A 141 19.20 -30.11 0.78
CA VAL A 141 19.81 -31.45 0.71
C VAL A 141 18.88 -32.44 0.01
N CYS A 142 17.59 -32.46 0.39
CA CYS A 142 16.61 -33.35 -0.23
C CYS A 142 16.43 -33.06 -1.73
N ILE A 143 16.29 -31.78 -2.10
CA ILE A 143 16.08 -31.35 -3.49
C ILE A 143 17.35 -31.49 -4.31
N GLY A 144 18.53 -31.22 -3.73
CA GLY A 144 19.82 -31.47 -4.37
C GLY A 144 19.95 -32.93 -4.81
N ARG A 145 19.64 -33.88 -3.93
CA ARG A 145 19.65 -35.32 -4.26
C ARG A 145 18.64 -35.71 -5.35
N LEU A 146 17.47 -35.07 -5.35
CA LEU A 146 16.46 -35.31 -6.38
C LEU A 146 16.92 -34.78 -7.75
N ILE A 147 17.49 -33.58 -7.79
CA ILE A 147 18.04 -32.97 -9.01
C ILE A 147 19.25 -33.77 -9.52
N GLU A 148 20.14 -34.23 -8.64
CA GLU A 148 21.29 -35.07 -9.01
C GLU A 148 20.86 -36.40 -9.66
N LYS A 149 19.75 -36.99 -9.20
CA LYS A 149 19.27 -38.29 -9.71
C LYS A 149 18.37 -38.17 -10.94
N TYR A 150 17.49 -37.16 -10.99
CA TYR A 150 16.42 -37.06 -11.99
C TYR A 150 16.50 -35.79 -12.86
N GLY A 151 17.42 -34.87 -12.60
CA GLY A 151 17.55 -33.63 -13.36
C GLY A 151 16.29 -32.76 -13.26
N ASP A 152 15.57 -32.59 -14.36
CA ASP A 152 14.35 -31.77 -14.47
C ASP A 152 13.06 -32.63 -14.60
N ASP A 153 13.16 -33.95 -14.48
CA ASP A 153 12.00 -34.85 -14.60
C ASP A 153 11.16 -34.91 -13.31
N PHE A 154 10.31 -33.90 -13.11
CA PHE A 154 9.47 -33.78 -11.92
C PHE A 154 8.49 -34.94 -11.70
N LYS A 155 8.05 -35.61 -12.78
CA LYS A 155 7.20 -36.81 -12.68
C LYS A 155 7.97 -37.99 -12.09
N ALA A 156 9.23 -38.19 -12.48
CA ALA A 156 10.07 -39.24 -11.93
C ALA A 156 10.42 -38.96 -10.46
N MET A 157 10.72 -37.71 -10.12
CA MET A 157 10.93 -37.28 -8.72
C MET A 157 9.71 -37.52 -7.84
N PHE A 158 8.50 -37.29 -8.37
CA PHE A 158 7.25 -37.55 -7.65
C PHE A 158 7.06 -39.02 -7.32
N MET A 159 7.46 -39.92 -8.23
CA MET A 159 7.36 -41.37 -8.04
C MET A 159 8.42 -41.93 -7.08
N ASP A 160 9.51 -41.21 -6.80
CA ASP A 160 10.56 -41.65 -5.89
C ASP A 160 10.15 -41.49 -4.42
N THR A 161 9.50 -42.52 -3.88
CA THR A 161 9.04 -42.54 -2.48
C THR A 161 10.17 -42.49 -1.44
N LYS A 162 11.41 -42.81 -1.82
CA LYS A 162 12.56 -42.81 -0.90
C LYS A 162 13.17 -41.42 -0.77
N LEU A 163 13.44 -40.76 -1.89
CA LEU A 163 14.03 -39.42 -1.90
C LEU A 163 12.96 -38.34 -1.65
N ASN A 164 11.74 -38.53 -2.15
CA ASN A 164 10.58 -37.69 -1.85
C ASN A 164 9.76 -38.27 -0.68
N ALA A 165 10.41 -38.47 0.47
CA ALA A 165 9.77 -39.06 1.66
C ALA A 165 8.55 -38.24 2.15
N MET A 166 8.56 -36.93 1.91
CA MET A 166 7.48 -35.99 2.24
C MET A 166 6.34 -35.98 1.21
N GLN A 167 6.44 -36.78 0.14
CA GLN A 167 5.43 -36.91 -0.92
C GLN A 167 4.99 -35.57 -1.51
N HIS A 168 5.95 -34.69 -1.79
CA HIS A 168 5.70 -33.42 -2.45
C HIS A 168 5.07 -33.65 -3.83
N SER A 169 3.99 -32.93 -4.14
CA SER A 169 3.35 -32.98 -5.45
C SER A 169 4.24 -32.36 -6.53
N VAL A 170 4.01 -32.74 -7.79
CA VAL A 170 4.79 -32.25 -8.95
C VAL A 170 4.91 -30.72 -8.99
N GLY A 171 3.81 -29.99 -8.72
CA GLY A 171 3.83 -28.53 -8.70
C GLY A 171 4.64 -27.94 -7.55
N THR A 172 4.69 -28.62 -6.40
CA THR A 172 5.56 -28.19 -5.29
C THR A 172 7.02 -28.46 -5.57
N LEU A 173 7.35 -29.61 -6.18
CA LEU A 173 8.71 -29.93 -6.62
C LEU A 173 9.23 -28.91 -7.64
N LYS A 174 8.39 -28.51 -8.61
CA LYS A 174 8.75 -27.46 -9.58
C LYS A 174 9.15 -26.15 -8.89
N LYS A 175 8.31 -25.63 -7.98
CA LYS A 175 8.59 -24.41 -7.21
C LYS A 175 9.86 -24.52 -6.37
N LEU A 176 10.09 -25.71 -5.81
CA LEU A 176 11.24 -26.00 -4.95
C LEU A 176 12.55 -26.04 -5.75
N CYS A 177 12.55 -26.66 -6.94
CA CYS A 177 13.68 -26.64 -7.86
C CYS A 177 13.94 -25.23 -8.40
N GLU A 178 12.90 -24.48 -8.80
CA GLU A 178 13.02 -23.08 -9.24
C GLU A 178 13.71 -22.21 -8.18
N ARG A 179 13.31 -22.34 -6.92
CA ARG A 179 13.96 -21.64 -5.79
C ARG A 179 15.39 -22.12 -5.55
N TYR A 180 15.67 -23.41 -5.73
CA TYR A 180 17.02 -23.98 -5.59
C TYR A 180 17.99 -23.38 -6.62
N HIS A 181 17.54 -23.16 -7.86
CA HIS A 181 18.35 -22.53 -8.91
C HIS A 181 18.53 -21.02 -8.70
N ALA A 182 17.49 -20.33 -8.22
CA ALA A 182 17.53 -18.87 -7.96
C ALA A 182 18.53 -18.48 -6.85
N ASP A 183 18.68 -19.31 -5.81
CA ASP A 183 19.55 -19.03 -4.66
C ASP A 183 21.05 -19.36 -4.88
N GLY A 184 21.42 -19.93 -6.05
CA GLY A 184 22.79 -20.29 -6.39
C GLY A 184 23.34 -21.51 -5.64
N LYS A 185 24.06 -22.38 -6.37
CA LYS A 185 24.77 -23.55 -5.84
C LYS A 185 25.81 -23.13 -4.80
N THR A 186 25.45 -23.13 -3.52
CA THR A 186 26.39 -22.87 -2.42
C THR A 186 26.44 -24.07 -1.48
N PHE A 187 27.58 -24.76 -1.56
CA PHE A 187 28.13 -25.80 -0.67
C PHE A 187 27.40 -27.15 -0.62
N VAL A 188 27.95 -28.09 -1.40
CA VAL A 188 27.93 -29.52 -1.08
C VAL A 188 28.70 -29.69 0.23
N TYR A 189 28.01 -29.97 1.34
CA TYR A 189 28.68 -30.49 2.52
C TYR A 189 28.87 -31.99 2.28
N PRO A 190 30.11 -32.51 2.24
CA PRO A 190 30.31 -33.94 2.30
C PRO A 190 29.81 -34.42 3.67
N LEU A 191 29.01 -35.49 3.65
CA LEU A 191 28.62 -36.22 4.85
C LEU A 191 29.84 -36.85 5.53
#